data_AF-A0A497S661-F1
#
_entry.id   AF-A0A497S661-F1
#
_cell.length_a   1.000
_cell.length_b   1.000
_cell.length_c   1.000
_cell.angle_alpha   90.00
_cell.angle_beta   90.00
_cell.angle_gamma   90.00
#
_symmetry.space_group_name_H-M   'P 1'
#
loop_
_entity.id
_entity.type
_entity.pdbx_description
1 polymer ?
#
loop_
_entity_poly.entity_id
_entity_poly.type
_entity_poly.pdbx_seq_one_letter_code
_entity_poly.pdbx_strand_id
1 'polypeptide(L)' 'MKFSRCRYIIFTDLDGTLIDEEYSYRDAEDALSIIKKREIPLILCTSKTRAEI' A
#
# COMPACT_ATOMS: atom_id res chain seq x y z
N MET A 1 13.37 -3.94 -10.24
CA MET A 1 12.19 -4.77 -9.94
C MET A 1 11.54 -5.18 -11.25
N LYS A 2 11.30 -6.47 -11.49
CA LYS A 2 10.55 -6.94 -12.66
C LYS A 2 9.15 -7.33 -12.19
N PHE A 3 8.15 -6.51 -12.48
CA PHE A 3 6.76 -6.83 -12.20
C PHE A 3 6.24 -7.69 -13.35
N SER A 4 5.84 -8.93 -13.07
CA SER A 4 5.30 -9.88 -14.05
C SER A 4 4.00 -9.32 -14.64
N ARG A 5 4.01 -8.82 -15.90
CA ARG A 5 2.86 -8.32 -16.69
C ARG A 5 1.62 -7.88 -15.90
N CYS A 6 1.81 -7.08 -14.84
CA CYS A 6 0.73 -6.61 -14.00
C CYS A 6 0.08 -5.41 -14.70
N ARG A 7 -1.24 -5.49 -14.95
CA ARG A 7 -2.00 -4.42 -15.65
C ARG A 7 -2.39 -3.26 -14.75
N TYR A 8 -2.17 -3.39 -13.45
CA TYR A 8 -2.62 -2.44 -12.45
C TYR A 8 -1.44 -1.92 -11.64
N ILE A 9 -1.54 -0.66 -11.24
CA ILE A 9 -0.69 0.01 -10.26
C ILE A 9 -1.65 0.71 -9.31
N ILE A 10 -1.43 0.57 -8.00
CA ILE A 10 -2.29 1.17 -6.97
C ILE A 10 -1.47 2.26 -6.27
N PHE A 11 -2.07 3.43 -6.13
CA PHE A 11 -1.54 4.52 -5.32
C PHE A 11 -2.46 4.70 -4.12
N THR A 12 -1.89 4.85 -2.92
CA THR A 12 -2.65 5.08 -1.70
C THR A 12 -1.94 6.10 -0.82
N ASP A 13 -2.71 6.96 -0.18
CA ASP A 13 -2.22 7.73 0.96
C ASP A 13 -2.04 6.80 2.19
N LEU A 14 -1.33 7.28 3.20
CA LEU A 14 -0.97 6.53 4.40
C LEU A 14 -1.92 6.83 5.56
N ASP A 15 -1.75 7.99 6.21
CA ASP A 15 -2.50 8.34 7.43
C ASP A 15 -3.96 8.65 7.14
N GLY A 16 -4.87 8.04 7.91
CA GLY A 16 -6.31 8.20 7.72
C GLY A 16 -6.84 7.60 6.42
N THR A 17 -6.00 6.86 5.67
CA THR A 17 -6.39 6.15 4.44
C THR A 17 -6.04 4.67 4.52
N LEU A 18 -4.75 4.33 4.48
CA LEU A 18 -4.29 2.94 4.61
C LEU A 18 -4.12 2.54 6.08
N ILE A 19 -3.76 3.52 6.91
CA ILE A 19 -3.50 3.38 8.33
C ILE A 19 -4.55 4.18 9.10
N ASP A 20 -5.16 3.55 10.10
CA ASP A 20 -6.14 4.16 11.01
C ASP A 20 -5.49 5.06 12.08
N GLU A 21 -6.32 5.65 12.96
CA GLU A 21 -5.86 6.54 14.03
C GLU A 21 -4.99 5.82 15.09
N GLU A 22 -5.09 4.50 15.20
CA GLU A 22 -4.24 3.66 16.08
C GLU A 22 -2.94 3.23 15.40
N TYR A 23 -2.62 3.79 14.23
CA TYR A 23 -1.47 3.40 13.43
C TYR A 23 -1.52 1.94 12.93
N SER A 24 -2.72 1.40 12.71
CA SER A 24 -2.95 0.03 12.23
C SER A 24 -3.44 -0.01 10.78
N TYR A 25 -3.05 -1.05 10.03
CA TYR A 25 -3.53 -1.35 8.68
C TYR A 25 -4.43 -2.61 8.63
N ARG A 26 -4.87 -3.13 9.78
CA ARG A 26 -5.57 -4.42 9.89
C ARG A 26 -6.79 -4.51 8.97
N ASP A 27 -7.55 -3.43 8.86
CA ASP A 27 -8.73 -3.36 8.00
C ASP A 27 -8.40 -3.57 6.51
N ALA A 28 -7.16 -3.30 6.10
CA ALA A 28 -6.66 -3.49 4.76
C ALA A 28 -5.91 -4.83 4.54
N GLU A 29 -5.74 -5.68 5.55
CA GLU A 29 -4.93 -6.92 5.45
C GLU A 29 -5.34 -7.82 4.28
N ASP A 30 -6.65 -8.06 4.12
CA ASP A 30 -7.17 -8.91 3.05
C ASP A 30 -6.86 -8.34 1.67
N ALA A 31 -7.03 -7.03 1.49
CA ALA A 31 -6.74 -6.33 0.24
C ALA A 31 -5.23 -6.36 -0.06
N LEU A 32 -4.39 -6.06 0.94
CA LEU A 32 -2.93 -6.11 0.82
C LEU A 32 -2.43 -7.52 0.49
N SER A 33 -3.06 -8.56 1.04
CA SER A 33 -2.77 -9.96 0.74
C SER A 33 -3.04 -10.29 -0.74
N ILE A 34 -4.16 -9.81 -1.30
CA ILE A 34 -4.50 -9.97 -2.72
C ILE A 34 -3.52 -9.21 -3.61
N ILE A 35 -3.20 -7.96 -3.26
CA ILE A 35 -2.25 -7.10 -3.98
C ILE A 35 -0.90 -7.79 -4.08
N LYS A 36 -0.39 -8.29 -2.94
CA LYS A 36 0.88 -9.02 -2.85
C LYS A 36 0.86 -10.30 -3.68
N LYS A 37 -0.19 -11.13 -3.57
CA LYS A 37 -0.33 -12.39 -4.32
C LYS A 37 -0.37 -12.17 -5.84
N ARG A 38 -0.91 -11.04 -6.28
CA ARG A 38 -1.02 -10.67 -7.71
C ARG A 38 0.17 -9.87 -8.23
N GLU A 39 1.18 -9.64 -7.39
CA GLU A 39 2.35 -8.80 -7.72
C GLU A 39 1.97 -7.41 -8.25
N ILE A 40 0.86 -6.85 -7.73
CA ILE A 40 0.41 -5.51 -8.09
C ILE A 40 1.30 -4.48 -7.37
N PRO A 41 1.97 -3.56 -8.10
CA PRO A 41 2.70 -2.47 -7.47
C PRO A 41 1.75 -1.60 -6.63
N LEU A 42 2.10 -1.44 -5.35
CA LEU A 42 1.44 -0.53 -4.43
C LEU A 42 2.42 0.60 -4.08
N ILE A 43 2.06 1.83 -4.41
CA ILE A 43 2.87 3.03 -4.19
C ILE A 43 2.22 3.85 -3.08
N LEU A 44 2.98 4.13 -2.03
CA LEU A 44 2.57 5.01 -0.94
C LEU A 44 2.80 6.46 -1.36
N CYS A 45 1.75 7.27 -1.29
CA CYS A 45 1.76 8.70 -1.60
C CYS A 45 1.42 9.47 -0.33
N THR A 46 2.44 9.77 0.48
CA THR A 46 2.30 10.52 1.72
C THR A 46 3.21 11.74 1.71
N SER A 47 2.85 12.79 2.44
CA SER A 47 3.73 13.92 2.71
C SER A 47 4.87 13.58 3.67
N LYS A 48 4.85 12.39 4.28
CA LYS A 48 5.92 11.90 5.14
C LYS A 48 7.21 11.66 4.34
N THR A 49 8.32 11.99 4.95
CA THR A 49 9.64 11.61 4.43
C THR A 49 9.87 10.12 4.60
N ARG A 50 10.82 9.56 3.84
CA ARG A 50 11.23 8.15 3.99
C ARG A 50 11.73 7.82 5.41
N ALA A 51 12.20 8.80 6.19
CA ALA A 51 12.66 8.54 7.55
C ALA A 51 11.50 8.36 8.55
N GLU A 52 10.29 8.79 8.18
CA GLU A 52 9.09 8.71 9.00
C GLU A 52 8.17 7.54 8.64
N ILE A 53 8.53 6.77 7.59
CA ILE A 53 7.83 5.58 7.08
C ILE A 53 8.71 4.35 7.34
#